data_AF-F0UAY2-F1
#
_entry.id   AF-F0UAY2-F1
#
_cell.length_a   1.000
_cell.length_b   1.000
_cell.length_c   1.000
_cell.angle_alpha   90.00
_cell.angle_beta   90.00
_cell.angle_gamma   90.00
#
_symmetry.space_group_name_H-M   'P 1'
#
loop_
_entity.id
_entity.type
_entity.pdbx_description
1 polymer ?
#
loop_
_entity_poly.entity_id
_entity_poly.type
_entity_poly.pdbx_seq_one_letter_code
_entity_poly.pdbx_strand_id
1 'polypeptide(L)'
;MDFPDYPPPFIIQPLKSHKQTIILLHGRGDDGPSFGRDILSTSFPLPSVSQPSNPEFGTLQDAFPHAKFVFPTAPLRRPQQHNSDLISQWFDLWWLPSSSSPTNDNSDRPFPLARDSLQSSGLRDSTQFLHDLLQREISLVEGGAKNLLLGGLSQGCATSIVACLLWDGIGEGGEKSQVLGALVGFCGRLPFERRIRSILTGGRGEDDQTIEGERLNQLSSTDGESEIKSKNGSDAVGNAIDFFRGELQIPRPLQLPSSSQGFLFQQTPLFLGHGVEDMTVPIRLGREAVDCVEALGMHVSWNEYEGLGHWYSETMLSDFVKFMQEKTDWQLE
;
A
#
# COMPACT_ATOMS: atom_id res chain seq x y z
N MET A 1 -17.97 1.92 15.71
CA MET A 1 -17.28 1.64 14.45
C MET A 1 -18.33 1.14 13.48
N ASP A 2 -18.35 1.68 12.27
CA ASP A 2 -19.27 1.23 11.21
C ASP A 2 -18.76 -0.03 10.48
N PHE A 3 -17.76 -0.70 11.06
CA PHE A 3 -17.11 -1.91 10.53
C PHE A 3 -17.22 -3.06 11.54
N PRO A 4 -18.42 -3.63 11.76
CA PRO A 4 -18.64 -4.67 12.78
C PRO A 4 -17.86 -5.97 12.51
N ASP A 5 -17.49 -6.22 11.25
CA ASP A 5 -16.76 -7.42 10.84
C ASP A 5 -15.26 -7.34 11.13
N TYR A 6 -14.73 -6.16 11.46
CA TYR A 6 -13.33 -5.97 11.81
C TYR A 6 -13.17 -6.12 13.34
N PRO A 7 -12.36 -7.08 13.82
CA PRO A 7 -12.06 -7.19 15.23
C PRO A 7 -11.40 -5.92 15.79
N PRO A 8 -11.55 -5.64 17.09
CA PRO A 8 -10.79 -4.58 17.74
C PRO A 8 -9.27 -4.74 17.49
N PRO A 9 -8.55 -3.66 17.11
CA PRO A 9 -7.11 -3.75 16.90
C PRO A 9 -6.36 -4.21 18.15
N PHE A 10 -5.28 -4.95 17.96
CA PHE A 10 -4.32 -5.22 19.02
C PHE A 10 -3.44 -3.99 19.23
N ILE A 11 -3.41 -3.44 20.44
CA ILE A 11 -2.78 -2.16 20.74
C ILE A 11 -1.67 -2.35 21.76
N ILE A 12 -0.49 -1.83 21.46
CA ILE A 12 0.64 -1.70 22.40
C ILE A 12 0.84 -0.22 22.71
N GLN A 13 0.80 0.12 23.99
CA GLN A 13 1.02 1.49 24.46
C GLN A 13 2.50 1.89 24.29
N PRO A 14 2.78 3.18 24.05
CA PRO A 14 4.16 3.67 23.97
C PRO A 14 4.91 3.47 25.30
N LEU A 15 6.23 3.30 25.22
CA LEU A 15 7.09 3.20 26.39
C LEU A 15 7.23 4.55 27.11
N LYS A 16 7.10 5.65 26.36
CA LYS A 16 7.15 7.04 26.82
C LYS A 16 5.83 7.75 26.49
N SER A 17 5.81 9.09 26.58
CA SER A 17 4.62 9.86 26.23
C SER A 17 4.20 9.61 24.77
N HIS A 18 2.91 9.45 24.52
CA HIS A 18 2.38 9.20 23.19
C HIS A 18 2.58 10.42 22.29
N LYS A 19 3.43 10.28 21.26
CA LYS A 19 3.67 11.33 20.26
C LYS A 19 3.41 10.87 18.84
N GLN A 20 3.49 9.56 18.60
CA GLN A 20 3.27 8.96 17.29
C GLN A 20 2.37 7.73 17.38
N THR A 21 1.71 7.39 16.28
CA THR A 21 1.04 6.10 16.14
C THR A 21 1.58 5.37 14.92
N ILE A 22 1.93 4.09 15.08
CA ILE A 22 2.32 3.19 14.01
C ILE A 22 1.20 2.16 13.82
N ILE A 23 0.57 2.15 12.65
CA ILE A 23 -0.45 1.17 12.26
C ILE A 23 0.17 0.18 11.28
N LEU A 24 0.23 -1.10 11.64
CA LEU A 24 0.83 -2.15 10.81
C LEU A 24 -0.15 -3.29 10.54
N LEU A 25 -0.38 -3.58 9.26
CA LEU A 25 -1.30 -4.60 8.78
C LEU A 25 -0.57 -5.93 8.55
N HIS A 26 -1.15 -7.02 9.05
CA HIS A 26 -0.64 -8.38 8.85
C HIS A 26 -0.86 -8.90 7.42
N GLY A 27 -0.17 -10.00 7.10
CA GLY A 27 -0.34 -10.73 5.83
C GLY A 27 -1.62 -11.55 5.76
N ARG A 28 -1.97 -12.04 4.56
CA ARG A 28 -3.19 -12.87 4.37
C ARG A 28 -3.10 -14.16 5.19
N GLY A 29 -4.15 -14.47 5.93
CA GLY A 29 -4.25 -15.68 6.77
C GLY A 29 -3.75 -15.50 8.21
N ASP A 30 -3.13 -14.38 8.53
CA ASP A 30 -2.62 -14.04 9.87
C ASP A 30 -3.61 -13.13 10.64
N ASP A 31 -3.23 -12.64 11.82
CA ASP A 31 -3.98 -11.68 12.61
C ASP A 31 -3.09 -10.61 13.27
N GLY A 32 -3.72 -9.54 13.75
CA GLY A 32 -3.02 -8.42 14.38
C GLY A 32 -2.22 -8.82 15.64
N PRO A 33 -2.80 -9.59 16.59
CA PRO A 33 -2.08 -10.07 17.76
C PRO A 33 -0.83 -10.92 17.45
N SER A 34 -0.90 -11.82 16.49
CA SER A 34 0.21 -12.73 16.15
C SER A 34 1.33 -11.95 15.45
N PHE A 35 1.00 -11.27 14.35
CA PHE A 35 1.94 -10.41 13.63
C PHE A 35 2.57 -9.34 14.54
N GLY A 36 1.76 -8.69 15.37
CA GLY A 36 2.24 -7.63 16.25
C GLY A 36 3.21 -8.11 17.32
N ARG A 37 2.99 -9.30 17.90
CA ARG A 37 3.95 -9.89 18.86
C ARG A 37 5.24 -10.30 18.16
N ASP A 38 5.14 -10.89 16.99
CA ASP A 38 6.31 -11.38 16.26
C ASP A 38 7.22 -10.22 15.83
N ILE A 39 6.66 -9.16 15.22
CA ILE A 39 7.46 -8.03 14.75
C ILE A 39 8.05 -7.20 15.89
N LEU A 40 7.31 -7.02 17.00
CA LEU A 40 7.82 -6.28 18.15
C LEU A 40 8.83 -7.07 18.99
N SER A 41 8.82 -8.40 18.94
CA SER A 41 9.82 -9.25 19.62
C SER A 41 11.10 -9.47 18.81
N THR A 42 11.11 -9.07 17.54
CA THR A 42 12.27 -9.21 16.66
C THR A 42 13.34 -8.19 17.07
N SER A 43 14.49 -8.70 17.52
CA SER A 43 15.66 -7.88 17.83
C SER A 43 16.46 -7.61 16.56
N PHE A 44 16.92 -6.38 16.35
CA PHE A 44 17.72 -6.00 15.19
C PHE A 44 18.75 -4.91 15.55
N PRO A 45 19.80 -4.71 14.72
CA PRO A 45 20.76 -3.64 14.94
C PRO A 45 20.09 -2.26 14.84
N LEU A 46 20.10 -1.48 15.92
CA LEU A 46 19.58 -0.12 15.92
C LEU A 46 20.54 0.79 15.13
N PRO A 47 20.02 1.65 14.22
CA PRO A 47 20.85 2.60 13.50
C PRO A 47 21.44 3.66 14.46
N SER A 48 22.70 3.50 14.87
CA SER A 48 23.43 4.46 15.70
C SER A 48 24.41 5.29 14.87
N VAL A 49 24.35 6.62 15.04
CA VAL A 49 25.30 7.56 14.39
C VAL A 49 26.68 7.51 15.05
N SER A 50 26.78 7.04 16.30
CA SER A 50 27.95 7.28 17.14
C SER A 50 28.96 6.12 17.19
N GLN A 51 28.59 4.86 16.94
CA GLN A 51 29.53 3.73 16.99
C GLN A 51 29.21 2.57 16.01
N PRO A 52 29.72 2.61 14.77
CA PRO A 52 29.51 1.53 13.79
C PRO A 52 30.27 0.22 14.12
N SER A 53 31.18 0.21 15.10
CA SER A 53 32.01 -0.96 15.43
C SER A 53 31.41 -1.93 16.45
N ASN A 54 30.31 -1.54 17.13
CA ASN A 54 29.61 -2.40 18.07
C ASN A 54 28.11 -2.05 18.06
N PRO A 55 27.32 -2.67 17.17
CA PRO A 55 25.91 -2.31 17.01
C PRO A 55 25.13 -2.66 18.27
N GLU A 56 24.38 -1.69 18.80
CA GLU A 56 23.37 -1.94 19.82
C GLU A 56 22.17 -2.62 19.16
N PHE A 57 21.65 -3.66 19.81
CA PHE A 57 20.47 -4.38 19.34
C PHE A 57 19.27 -3.98 20.17
N GLY A 58 18.14 -3.81 19.52
CA GLY A 58 16.87 -3.49 20.16
C GLY A 58 15.69 -3.90 19.30
N THR A 59 14.51 -3.50 19.74
CA THR A 59 13.24 -3.78 19.07
C THR A 59 12.66 -2.51 18.44
N LEU A 60 11.55 -2.66 17.72
CA LEU A 60 10.80 -1.50 17.24
C LEU A 60 10.28 -0.63 18.41
N GLN A 61 9.98 -1.21 19.57
CA GLN A 61 9.55 -0.41 20.72
C GLN A 61 10.70 0.44 21.29
N ASP A 62 11.93 -0.05 21.19
CA ASP A 62 13.13 0.69 21.60
C ASP A 62 13.44 1.82 20.61
N ALA A 63 13.33 1.55 19.30
CA ALA A 63 13.54 2.54 18.23
C ALA A 63 12.46 3.64 18.22
N PHE A 64 11.22 3.31 18.60
CA PHE A 64 10.06 4.20 18.59
C PHE A 64 9.39 4.28 19.98
N PRO A 65 10.08 4.78 21.03
CA PRO A 65 9.59 4.67 22.39
C PRO A 65 8.35 5.54 22.66
N HIS A 66 8.11 6.54 21.82
CA HIS A 66 6.94 7.43 21.86
C HIS A 66 5.77 6.97 20.98
N ALA A 67 5.95 5.87 20.24
CA ALA A 67 4.94 5.35 19.33
C ALA A 67 3.99 4.38 20.03
N LYS A 68 2.68 4.62 19.86
CA LYS A 68 1.65 3.60 20.07
C LYS A 68 1.62 2.70 18.85
N PHE A 69 1.67 1.39 19.04
CA PHE A 69 1.55 0.43 17.94
C PHE A 69 0.12 -0.11 17.88
N VAL A 70 -0.45 -0.13 16.68
CA VAL A 70 -1.82 -0.58 16.41
C VAL A 70 -1.78 -1.62 15.30
N PHE A 71 -2.20 -2.84 15.62
CA PHE A 71 -2.25 -3.97 14.70
C PHE A 71 -3.71 -4.36 14.46
N PRO A 72 -4.37 -3.77 13.44
CA PRO A 72 -5.72 -4.17 13.07
C PRO A 72 -5.72 -5.61 12.53
N THR A 73 -6.83 -6.31 12.73
CA THR A 73 -7.05 -7.65 12.16
C THR A 73 -8.05 -7.55 11.02
N ALA A 74 -7.75 -8.17 9.89
CA ALA A 74 -8.67 -8.26 8.77
C ALA A 74 -9.90 -9.11 9.13
N PRO A 75 -11.07 -8.86 8.51
CA PRO A 75 -12.24 -9.70 8.71
C PRO A 75 -11.99 -11.12 8.16
N LEU A 76 -12.68 -12.08 8.75
CA LEU A 76 -12.76 -13.44 8.21
C LEU A 76 -13.60 -13.44 6.94
N ARG A 77 -12.98 -13.76 5.80
CA ARG A 77 -13.65 -13.87 4.50
C ARG A 77 -13.42 -15.24 3.89
N ARG A 78 -14.41 -15.76 3.16
CA ARG A 78 -14.25 -16.97 2.36
C ARG A 78 -13.48 -16.64 1.07
N PRO A 79 -12.32 -17.27 0.80
CA PRO A 79 -11.63 -17.11 -0.48
C PRO A 79 -12.52 -17.53 -1.66
N GLN A 80 -12.55 -16.78 -2.76
CA GLN A 80 -13.26 -17.22 -3.97
C GLN A 80 -12.48 -18.27 -4.77
N GLN A 81 -11.15 -18.32 -4.62
CA GLN A 81 -10.30 -19.24 -5.37
C GLN A 81 -10.57 -20.71 -5.04
N HIS A 82 -10.78 -21.01 -3.77
CA HIS A 82 -11.08 -22.36 -3.29
C HIS A 82 -12.22 -22.25 -2.28
N ASN A 83 -13.16 -23.20 -2.32
CA ASN A 83 -14.19 -23.31 -1.29
C ASN A 83 -13.59 -23.89 0.01
N SER A 84 -12.66 -23.14 0.61
CA SER A 84 -11.94 -23.46 1.84
C SER A 84 -12.58 -22.79 3.05
N ASP A 85 -12.03 -23.07 4.23
CA ASP A 85 -12.36 -22.38 5.47
C ASP A 85 -12.17 -20.86 5.36
N LEU A 86 -12.85 -20.13 6.26
CA LEU A 86 -12.68 -18.69 6.38
C LEU A 86 -11.23 -18.38 6.75
N ILE A 87 -10.67 -17.37 6.08
CA ILE A 87 -9.33 -16.85 6.40
C ILE A 87 -9.41 -15.36 6.67
N SER A 88 -8.54 -14.87 7.54
CA SER A 88 -8.35 -13.45 7.79
C SER A 88 -7.70 -12.81 6.55
N GLN A 89 -8.43 -11.98 5.82
CA GLN A 89 -7.92 -11.36 4.59
C GLN A 89 -8.55 -9.99 4.33
N TRP A 90 -7.72 -9.02 3.95
CA TRP A 90 -8.11 -7.64 3.65
C TRP A 90 -8.96 -7.55 2.39
N PHE A 91 -8.58 -8.34 1.39
CA PHE A 91 -9.30 -8.45 0.13
C PHE A 91 -9.14 -9.84 -0.46
N ASP A 92 -10.02 -10.18 -1.39
CA ASP A 92 -9.95 -11.46 -2.06
C ASP A 92 -9.07 -11.40 -3.31
N LEU A 93 -8.42 -12.50 -3.64
CA LEU A 93 -7.54 -12.59 -4.79
C LEU A 93 -7.56 -13.98 -5.39
N TRP A 94 -7.34 -14.05 -6.69
CA TRP A 94 -7.18 -15.28 -7.43
C TRP A 94 -5.70 -15.51 -7.72
N TRP A 95 -5.10 -16.48 -7.05
CA TRP A 95 -3.70 -16.84 -7.20
C TRP A 95 -3.53 -18.07 -8.10
N LEU A 96 -2.74 -17.99 -9.15
CA LEU A 96 -2.35 -19.15 -9.95
C LEU A 96 -1.00 -19.68 -9.43
N PRO A 97 -0.89 -20.97 -9.03
CA PRO A 97 0.39 -21.59 -8.77
C PRO A 97 1.27 -21.49 -10.02
N SER A 98 2.54 -21.11 -9.89
CA SER A 98 3.48 -21.07 -11.02
C SER A 98 3.60 -22.44 -11.69
N SER A 99 3.56 -22.48 -13.02
CA SER A 99 3.65 -23.72 -13.80
C SER A 99 5.11 -24.17 -13.97
N SER A 100 5.85 -24.37 -12.88
CA SER A 100 7.18 -25.03 -12.86
C SER A 100 8.28 -24.49 -13.80
N SER A 101 8.12 -23.35 -14.48
CA SER A 101 9.17 -22.77 -15.31
C SER A 101 9.39 -21.29 -14.99
N PRO A 102 10.59 -20.89 -14.51
CA PRO A 102 10.97 -19.49 -14.40
C PRO A 102 11.31 -18.98 -15.81
N THR A 103 10.32 -18.87 -16.68
CA THR A 103 10.50 -18.14 -17.94
C THR A 103 10.39 -16.65 -17.63
N ASN A 104 11.32 -15.84 -18.15
CA ASN A 104 11.24 -14.38 -18.17
C ASN A 104 10.04 -13.83 -19.00
N ASP A 105 9.18 -14.72 -19.49
CA ASP A 105 8.00 -14.38 -20.26
C ASP A 105 6.85 -13.97 -19.32
N ASN A 106 6.14 -12.90 -19.67
CA ASN A 106 5.00 -12.34 -18.94
C ASN A 106 3.76 -13.26 -18.95
N SER A 107 3.83 -14.43 -19.60
CA SER A 107 2.73 -15.38 -19.77
C SER A 107 2.31 -16.09 -18.48
N ASP A 108 3.22 -16.30 -17.52
CA ASP A 108 2.97 -17.07 -16.30
C ASP A 108 2.83 -16.17 -15.04
N ARG A 109 1.89 -15.22 -15.09
CA ARG A 109 1.60 -14.32 -13.95
C ARG A 109 0.70 -15.00 -12.90
N PRO A 110 1.04 -14.91 -11.60
CA PRO A 110 0.24 -15.53 -10.55
C PRO A 110 -1.12 -14.83 -10.33
N PHE A 111 -1.33 -13.63 -10.89
CA PHE A 111 -2.57 -12.86 -10.75
C PHE A 111 -3.17 -12.55 -12.13
N PRO A 112 -4.24 -13.25 -12.56
CA PRO A 112 -4.83 -13.05 -13.87
C PRO A 112 -5.68 -11.78 -13.93
N LEU A 113 -5.43 -10.94 -14.95
CA LEU A 113 -6.13 -9.66 -15.14
C LEU A 113 -7.65 -9.81 -15.27
N ALA A 114 -8.13 -10.93 -15.82
CA ALA A 114 -9.56 -11.25 -15.94
C ALA A 114 -10.27 -11.43 -14.59
N ARG A 115 -9.52 -11.60 -13.48
CA ARG A 115 -10.04 -11.76 -12.12
C ARG A 115 -9.68 -10.59 -11.20
N ASP A 116 -9.07 -9.54 -11.73
CA ASP A 116 -8.51 -8.43 -10.95
C ASP A 116 -9.58 -7.73 -10.08
N SER A 117 -10.82 -7.62 -10.58
CA SER A 117 -11.97 -7.05 -9.84
C SER A 117 -12.44 -7.86 -8.62
N LEU A 118 -11.93 -9.07 -8.38
CA LEU A 118 -12.21 -9.79 -7.13
C LEU A 118 -11.69 -9.05 -5.89
N GLN A 119 -10.66 -8.22 -6.07
CA GLN A 119 -10.04 -7.46 -4.99
C GLN A 119 -10.92 -6.29 -4.53
N SER A 120 -11.82 -5.80 -5.38
CA SER A 120 -12.43 -4.46 -5.27
C SER A 120 -13.30 -4.30 -4.03
N SER A 121 -14.12 -5.30 -3.68
CA SER A 121 -15.00 -5.19 -2.51
C SER A 121 -14.21 -5.16 -1.19
N GLY A 122 -13.26 -6.08 -1.02
CA GLY A 122 -12.44 -6.12 0.19
C GLY A 122 -11.49 -4.93 0.30
N LEU A 123 -10.94 -4.45 -0.81
CA LEU A 123 -10.12 -3.24 -0.83
C LEU A 123 -10.95 -2.01 -0.46
N ARG A 124 -12.17 -1.86 -0.99
CA ARG A 124 -13.07 -0.77 -0.59
C ARG A 124 -13.30 -0.78 0.93
N ASP A 125 -13.77 -1.91 1.45
CA ASP A 125 -14.14 -2.01 2.87
C ASP A 125 -12.91 -1.77 3.77
N SER A 126 -11.75 -2.34 3.39
CA SER A 126 -10.50 -2.18 4.13
C SER A 126 -9.97 -0.75 4.06
N THR A 127 -10.03 -0.09 2.91
CA THR A 127 -9.63 1.31 2.76
C THR A 127 -10.50 2.21 3.64
N GLN A 128 -11.83 2.03 3.63
CA GLN A 128 -12.72 2.82 4.47
C GLN A 128 -12.47 2.57 5.96
N PHE A 129 -12.30 1.32 6.38
CA PHE A 129 -11.93 0.96 7.75
C PHE A 129 -10.61 1.63 8.20
N LEU A 130 -9.60 1.61 7.32
CA LEU A 130 -8.30 2.22 7.61
C LEU A 130 -8.38 3.74 7.67
N HIS A 131 -9.16 4.38 6.79
CA HIS A 131 -9.37 5.83 6.85
C HIS A 131 -10.02 6.23 8.17
N ASP A 132 -11.02 5.47 8.62
CA ASP A 132 -11.66 5.61 9.92
C ASP A 132 -10.67 5.45 11.09
N LEU A 133 -9.82 4.43 11.03
CA LEU A 133 -8.81 4.15 12.05
C LEU A 133 -7.76 5.27 12.08
N LEU A 134 -7.29 5.73 10.92
CA LEU A 134 -6.38 6.85 10.78
C LEU A 134 -6.98 8.11 11.41
N GLN A 135 -8.23 8.46 11.11
CA GLN A 135 -8.87 9.66 11.69
C GLN A 135 -8.93 9.61 13.21
N ARG A 136 -9.28 8.44 13.79
CA ARG A 136 -9.29 8.28 15.24
C ARG A 136 -7.89 8.43 15.82
N GLU A 137 -6.89 7.81 15.21
CA GLU A 137 -5.51 7.88 15.69
C GLU A 137 -4.90 9.28 15.54
N ILE A 138 -5.23 10.00 14.47
CA ILE A 138 -4.89 11.42 14.25
C ILE A 138 -5.44 12.29 15.38
N SER A 139 -6.66 12.01 15.86
CA SER A 139 -7.27 12.78 16.95
C SER A 139 -6.59 12.58 18.31
N LEU A 140 -5.77 11.54 18.46
CA LEU A 140 -5.10 11.17 19.71
C LEU A 140 -3.65 11.66 19.81
N VAL A 141 -3.02 12.07 18.70
CA VAL A 141 -1.64 12.54 18.70
C VAL A 141 -1.55 14.04 18.45
N GLU A 142 -0.74 14.72 19.26
CA GLU A 142 -0.35 16.09 18.96
C GLU A 142 0.39 16.14 17.63
N GLY A 143 0.10 17.14 16.79
CA GLY A 143 0.71 17.28 15.46
C GLY A 143 -0.06 16.61 14.33
N GLY A 144 -1.06 15.75 14.61
CA GLY A 144 -1.96 15.17 13.61
C GLY A 144 -1.30 14.12 12.70
N ALA A 145 -1.72 14.06 11.44
CA ALA A 145 -1.38 12.96 10.51
C ALA A 145 0.12 12.76 10.24
N LYS A 146 0.93 13.82 10.33
CA LYS A 146 2.40 13.72 10.18
C LYS A 146 3.07 12.85 11.25
N ASN A 147 2.35 12.56 12.34
CA ASN A 147 2.79 11.68 13.42
C ASN A 147 2.16 10.28 13.34
N LEU A 148 1.57 9.94 12.20
CA LEU A 148 1.10 8.60 11.91
C LEU A 148 1.95 7.94 10.83
N LEU A 149 2.24 6.66 11.05
CA LEU A 149 2.75 5.76 10.03
C LEU A 149 1.68 4.72 9.74
N LEU A 150 1.44 4.47 8.45
CA LEU A 150 0.65 3.34 7.98
C LEU A 150 1.59 2.34 7.30
N GLY A 151 1.34 1.05 7.45
CA GLY A 151 2.14 0.06 6.73
C GLY A 151 1.65 -1.35 6.89
N GLY A 152 2.43 -2.32 6.40
CA GLY A 152 2.12 -3.73 6.59
C GLY A 152 2.98 -4.69 5.81
N LEU A 153 2.69 -5.98 5.99
CA LEU A 153 3.34 -7.09 5.32
C LEU A 153 2.41 -7.70 4.26
N SER A 154 2.94 -8.07 3.10
CA SER A 154 2.23 -8.87 2.09
C SER A 154 0.90 -8.23 1.66
N GLN A 155 -0.25 -8.89 1.89
CA GLN A 155 -1.56 -8.33 1.62
C GLN A 155 -1.85 -7.06 2.44
N GLY A 156 -1.31 -6.96 3.66
CA GLY A 156 -1.34 -5.75 4.47
C GLY A 156 -0.59 -4.59 3.82
N CYS A 157 0.57 -4.84 3.21
CA CYS A 157 1.32 -3.85 2.41
C CYS A 157 0.50 -3.37 1.20
N ALA A 158 -0.06 -4.31 0.44
CA ALA A 158 -0.90 -3.96 -0.71
C ALA A 158 -2.11 -3.09 -0.32
N THR A 159 -2.72 -3.39 0.82
CA THR A 159 -3.87 -2.66 1.36
C THR A 159 -3.45 -1.27 1.86
N SER A 160 -2.32 -1.14 2.54
CA SER A 160 -1.82 0.14 3.05
C SER A 160 -1.47 1.12 1.91
N ILE A 161 -0.88 0.62 0.82
CA ILE A 161 -0.59 1.43 -0.38
C ILE A 161 -1.89 1.98 -0.97
N VAL A 162 -2.88 1.14 -1.23
CA VAL A 162 -4.17 1.58 -1.80
C VAL A 162 -4.88 2.57 -0.86
N ALA A 163 -4.88 2.30 0.45
CA ALA A 163 -5.47 3.21 1.43
C ALA A 163 -4.77 4.58 1.44
N CYS A 164 -3.45 4.62 1.30
CA CYS A 164 -2.68 5.87 1.20
C CYS A 164 -2.97 6.62 -0.11
N LEU A 165 -3.01 5.93 -1.26
CA LEU A 165 -3.34 6.55 -2.57
C LEU A 165 -4.71 7.21 -2.57
N LEU A 166 -5.66 6.70 -1.78
CA LEU A 166 -7.01 7.23 -1.64
C LEU A 166 -7.19 8.12 -0.41
N TRP A 167 -6.14 8.40 0.34
CA TRP A 167 -6.21 9.23 1.54
C TRP A 167 -6.41 10.70 1.18
N ASP A 168 -7.57 11.23 1.60
CA ASP A 168 -7.98 12.61 1.30
C ASP A 168 -7.62 13.59 2.42
N GLY A 169 -7.18 13.05 3.57
CA GLY A 169 -6.78 13.83 4.74
C GLY A 169 -7.93 14.53 5.46
N ILE A 170 -9.16 14.45 4.96
CA ILE A 170 -10.32 15.19 5.50
C ILE A 170 -10.70 14.63 6.87
N GLY A 171 -10.41 15.39 7.93
CA GLY A 171 -10.98 15.16 9.26
C GLY A 171 -12.43 15.63 9.38
N GLU A 172 -13.12 15.21 10.44
CA GLU A 172 -14.46 15.72 10.77
C GLU A 172 -14.44 17.25 10.83
N GLY A 173 -15.13 17.92 9.89
CA GLY A 173 -15.19 19.39 9.79
C GLY A 173 -14.61 20.01 8.50
N GLY A 174 -13.99 19.23 7.62
CA GLY A 174 -13.71 19.66 6.23
C GLY A 174 -12.51 20.60 6.01
N GLU A 175 -11.72 20.92 7.03
CA GLU A 175 -10.74 22.03 6.94
C GLU A 175 -9.24 21.67 6.98
N LYS A 176 -8.82 20.40 7.04
CA LYS A 176 -7.38 20.10 6.94
C LYS A 176 -7.10 18.81 6.19
N SER A 177 -6.67 18.89 4.94
CA SER A 177 -5.94 17.80 4.29
C SER A 177 -4.58 17.63 4.97
N GLN A 178 -4.38 16.52 5.67
CA GLN A 178 -3.14 16.23 6.39
C GLN A 178 -2.38 15.05 5.77
N VAL A 179 -1.10 15.28 5.46
CA VAL A 179 -0.17 14.28 4.93
C VAL A 179 0.21 13.30 6.06
N LEU A 180 0.27 12.02 5.74
CA LEU A 180 0.74 10.99 6.69
C LEU A 180 2.26 11.13 6.90
N GLY A 181 2.75 10.80 8.09
CA GLY A 181 4.17 10.89 8.40
C GLY A 181 5.03 9.99 7.52
N ALA A 182 4.59 8.76 7.29
CA ALA A 182 5.23 7.82 6.38
C ALA A 182 4.31 6.66 6.00
N LEU A 183 4.65 5.98 4.91
CA LEU A 183 4.12 4.69 4.52
C LEU A 183 5.25 3.65 4.51
N VAL A 184 5.00 2.44 4.99
CA VAL A 184 5.99 1.35 5.01
C VAL A 184 5.38 0.05 4.54
N GLY A 185 6.11 -0.69 3.71
CA GLY A 185 5.64 -1.96 3.17
C GLY A 185 6.73 -3.02 3.12
N PHE A 186 6.34 -4.25 3.48
CA PHE A 186 7.21 -5.42 3.42
C PHE A 186 6.60 -6.48 2.48
N CYS A 187 7.39 -7.02 1.54
CA CYS A 187 7.00 -8.10 0.64
C CYS A 187 5.64 -7.91 -0.07
N GLY A 188 5.38 -6.68 -0.53
CA GLY A 188 4.08 -6.27 -1.07
C GLY A 188 4.00 -6.20 -2.59
N ARG A 189 2.79 -5.87 -3.08
CA ARG A 189 2.54 -5.49 -4.47
C ARG A 189 1.52 -4.35 -4.51
N LEU A 190 1.37 -3.70 -5.65
CA LEU A 190 0.28 -2.76 -5.90
C LEU A 190 -0.94 -3.51 -6.49
N PRO A 191 -2.13 -3.43 -5.87
CA PRO A 191 -3.38 -3.85 -6.52
C PRO A 191 -3.69 -3.06 -7.77
N PHE A 192 -4.20 -3.74 -8.81
CA PHE A 192 -4.52 -3.16 -10.11
C PHE A 192 -3.35 -2.52 -10.87
N GLU A 193 -2.11 -2.83 -10.49
CA GLU A 193 -0.88 -2.25 -11.05
C GLU A 193 -0.92 -2.15 -12.58
N ARG A 194 -1.25 -3.25 -13.29
CA ARG A 194 -1.30 -3.27 -14.77
C ARG A 194 -2.28 -2.26 -15.35
N ARG A 195 -3.43 -2.08 -14.70
CA ARG A 195 -4.44 -1.09 -15.13
C ARG A 195 -3.94 0.32 -14.90
N ILE A 196 -3.31 0.57 -13.75
CA ILE A 196 -2.71 1.87 -13.43
C ILE A 196 -1.59 2.22 -14.41
N ARG A 197 -0.68 1.28 -14.67
CA ARG A 197 0.40 1.45 -15.66
C ARG A 197 -0.14 1.75 -17.05
N SER A 198 -1.19 1.05 -17.47
CA SER A 198 -1.86 1.31 -18.75
C SER A 198 -2.42 2.74 -18.81
N ILE A 199 -3.06 3.22 -17.74
CA ILE A 199 -3.56 4.60 -17.64
C ILE A 199 -2.39 5.60 -17.70
N LEU A 200 -1.32 5.36 -16.94
CA LEU A 200 -0.15 6.25 -16.87
C LEU A 200 0.60 6.37 -18.20
N THR A 201 0.60 5.31 -19.01
CA THR A 201 1.25 5.27 -20.32
C THR A 201 0.33 5.65 -21.49
N GLY A 202 -0.93 6.03 -21.21
CA GLY A 202 -1.92 6.35 -22.23
C GLY A 202 -2.28 5.16 -23.12
N GLY A 203 -2.26 3.94 -22.57
CA GLY A 203 -2.56 2.69 -23.27
C GLY A 203 -1.46 2.19 -24.21
N ARG A 204 -0.23 2.73 -24.13
CA ARG A 204 0.88 2.42 -25.04
C ARG A 204 1.83 1.31 -24.55
N GLY A 205 1.43 0.48 -23.58
CA GLY A 205 2.26 -0.58 -22.99
C GLY A 205 1.84 -2.01 -23.36
N GLU A 206 2.73 -2.71 -24.09
CA GLU A 206 3.02 -4.17 -24.20
C GLU A 206 1.94 -5.28 -24.22
N ASP A 207 0.64 -5.01 -24.35
CA ASP A 207 -0.38 -6.09 -24.51
C ASP A 207 -1.30 -5.91 -25.74
N ASP A 208 -0.79 -5.40 -26.86
CA ASP A 208 -1.54 -5.37 -28.14
C ASP A 208 -1.53 -6.71 -28.90
N GLN A 209 -1.52 -7.82 -28.16
CA GLN A 209 -1.87 -9.14 -28.68
C GLN A 209 -2.70 -9.88 -27.64
N THR A 210 -4.03 -9.79 -27.79
CA THR A 210 -5.11 -10.68 -27.25
C THR A 210 -6.29 -9.98 -26.57
N ILE A 211 -6.78 -8.87 -27.12
CA ILE A 211 -8.20 -8.51 -26.94
C ILE A 211 -8.85 -8.34 -28.32
N GLU A 212 -8.91 -9.44 -29.07
CA GLU A 212 -9.95 -9.58 -30.10
C GLU A 212 -11.24 -10.06 -29.42
N GLY A 213 -12.29 -9.24 -29.55
CA GLY A 213 -13.67 -9.68 -29.46
C GLY A 213 -14.38 -9.32 -28.15
N GLU A 214 -14.98 -8.13 -28.10
CA GLU A 214 -16.45 -8.01 -28.11
C GLU A 214 -16.91 -6.53 -28.10
N ARG A 215 -17.37 -6.11 -29.29
CA ARG A 215 -18.48 -5.18 -29.61
C ARG A 215 -18.52 -3.76 -28.99
N LEU A 216 -18.51 -2.75 -29.87
CA LEU A 216 -19.76 -2.09 -30.28
C LEU A 216 -19.63 -1.36 -31.63
N ASN A 217 -20.55 -1.69 -32.54
CA ASN A 217 -20.77 -1.08 -33.85
C ASN A 217 -21.51 0.27 -33.73
N GLN A 218 -21.42 1.06 -34.81
CA GLN A 218 -22.24 2.21 -35.26
C GLN A 218 -21.64 3.60 -34.96
N LEU A 219 -21.46 4.56 -35.89
CA LEU A 219 -21.93 4.77 -37.28
C LEU A 219 -21.12 5.90 -37.96
N SER A 220 -20.99 5.78 -39.29
CA SER A 220 -20.91 6.80 -40.36
C SER A 220 -19.78 7.84 -40.45
N SER A 221 -19.22 7.87 -41.65
CA SER A 221 -18.24 8.75 -42.29
C SER A 221 -18.72 10.19 -42.54
N THR A 222 -17.80 11.16 -42.39
CA THR A 222 -17.59 12.29 -43.32
C THR A 222 -16.22 12.92 -43.05
N ASP A 223 -15.45 13.11 -44.12
CA ASP A 223 -14.19 13.84 -44.16
C ASP A 223 -14.37 15.30 -43.73
N GLY A 224 -13.43 15.78 -42.92
CA GLY A 224 -13.35 17.17 -42.48
C GLY A 224 -12.10 17.37 -41.64
N GLU A 225 -11.01 17.79 -42.28
CA GLU A 225 -9.86 18.37 -41.62
C GLU A 225 -10.34 19.48 -40.68
N SER A 226 -10.26 19.23 -39.38
CA SER A 226 -10.15 20.27 -38.38
C SER A 226 -9.09 19.83 -37.39
N GLU A 227 -7.97 20.55 -37.40
CA GLU A 227 -7.02 20.54 -36.29
C GLU A 227 -7.74 21.02 -35.04
N ILE A 228 -8.44 20.11 -34.36
CA ILE A 228 -8.84 20.31 -32.98
C ILE A 228 -7.56 20.11 -32.17
N LYS A 229 -6.85 21.22 -31.94
CA LYS A 229 -5.84 21.31 -30.88
C LYS A 229 -6.47 20.80 -29.59
N SER A 230 -6.14 19.57 -29.20
CA SER A 230 -6.56 18.97 -27.94
C SER A 230 -5.99 19.81 -26.80
N LYS A 231 -6.81 20.74 -26.31
CA LYS A 231 -6.63 21.38 -25.01
C LYS A 231 -6.97 20.34 -23.96
N ASN A 232 -5.96 19.66 -23.44
CA ASN A 232 -5.77 19.19 -22.06
C ASN A 232 -4.65 18.15 -22.08
N GLY A 233 -3.49 18.47 -21.50
CA GLY A 233 -2.51 17.45 -21.16
C GLY A 233 -3.20 16.45 -20.22
N SER A 234 -3.32 15.18 -20.64
CA SER A 234 -4.00 14.13 -19.89
C SER A 234 -3.45 14.06 -18.46
N ASP A 235 -4.30 14.34 -17.46
CA ASP A 235 -3.98 14.15 -16.04
C ASP A 235 -3.90 12.66 -15.72
N ALA A 236 -2.80 12.01 -16.12
CA ALA A 236 -2.66 10.56 -16.04
C ALA A 236 -2.70 10.06 -14.58
N VAL A 237 -2.13 10.82 -13.65
CA VAL A 237 -2.19 10.52 -12.21
C VAL A 237 -3.61 10.68 -11.68
N GLY A 238 -4.30 11.78 -12.00
CA GLY A 238 -5.70 11.98 -11.64
C GLY A 238 -6.59 10.86 -12.19
N ASN A 239 -6.40 10.47 -13.45
CA ASN A 239 -7.14 9.37 -14.08
C ASN A 239 -6.89 8.02 -13.38
N ALA A 240 -5.66 7.76 -12.92
CA ALA A 240 -5.33 6.56 -12.17
C ALA A 240 -6.04 6.52 -10.80
N ILE A 241 -6.09 7.66 -10.11
CA ILE A 241 -6.82 7.78 -8.84
C ILE A 241 -8.34 7.69 -9.06
N ASP A 242 -8.86 8.31 -10.11
CA ASP A 242 -10.28 8.21 -10.47
C ASP A 242 -10.66 6.76 -10.86
N PHE A 243 -9.75 6.00 -11.47
CA PHE A 243 -9.93 4.55 -11.67
C PHE A 243 -10.04 3.80 -10.33
N PHE A 244 -9.12 4.01 -9.38
CA PHE A 244 -9.23 3.38 -8.07
C PHE A 244 -10.55 3.73 -7.37
N ARG A 245 -10.94 5.01 -7.39
CA ARG A 245 -12.21 5.46 -6.80
C ARG A 245 -13.43 4.83 -7.47
N GLY A 246 -13.42 4.74 -8.80
CA GLY A 246 -14.50 4.10 -9.56
C GLY A 246 -14.59 2.60 -9.26
N GLU A 247 -13.48 1.88 -9.35
CA GLU A 247 -13.42 0.43 -9.12
C GLU A 247 -13.79 0.06 -7.68
N LEU A 248 -13.29 0.83 -6.71
CA LEU A 248 -13.58 0.62 -5.29
C LEU A 248 -14.88 1.30 -4.85
N GLN A 249 -15.58 2.04 -5.72
CA GLN A 249 -16.79 2.80 -5.36
C GLN A 249 -16.59 3.72 -4.16
N ILE A 250 -15.39 4.30 -4.04
CA ILE A 250 -15.07 5.29 -3.00
C ILE A 250 -15.26 6.68 -3.63
N PRO A 251 -16.26 7.46 -3.18
CA PRO A 251 -16.55 8.75 -3.80
C PRO A 251 -15.37 9.70 -3.66
N ARG A 252 -15.20 10.59 -4.63
CA ARG A 252 -14.27 11.71 -4.52
C ARG A 252 -14.90 12.78 -3.64
N PRO A 253 -14.25 13.22 -2.54
CA PRO A 253 -14.71 14.38 -1.80
C PRO A 253 -14.85 15.61 -2.69
N LEU A 254 -15.96 16.34 -2.54
CA LEU A 254 -16.31 17.52 -3.34
C LEU A 254 -15.27 18.66 -3.25
N GLN A 255 -14.40 18.62 -2.25
CA GLN A 255 -13.43 19.68 -1.92
C GLN A 255 -12.02 19.41 -2.48
N LEU A 256 -11.77 18.25 -3.10
CA LEU A 256 -10.45 17.94 -3.67
C LEU A 256 -10.28 18.58 -5.05
N PRO A 257 -9.13 19.23 -5.32
CA PRO A 257 -8.86 19.82 -6.62
C PRO A 257 -8.91 18.76 -7.74
N SER A 258 -9.40 19.18 -8.91
CA SER A 258 -9.57 18.33 -10.09
C SER A 258 -8.29 18.08 -10.89
N SER A 259 -7.12 18.47 -10.36
CA SER A 259 -5.84 18.50 -11.09
C SER A 259 -4.74 17.72 -10.38
N SER A 260 -3.86 17.08 -11.18
CA SER A 260 -2.67 16.25 -10.89
C SER A 260 -1.71 16.70 -9.81
N GLN A 261 -1.78 17.96 -9.38
CA GLN A 261 -0.79 18.55 -8.48
C GLN A 261 -1.32 18.56 -7.05
N GLY A 262 -0.65 17.84 -6.16
CA GLY A 262 -0.84 17.99 -4.72
C GLY A 262 -1.71 16.93 -4.07
N PHE A 263 -1.74 15.69 -4.59
CA PHE A 263 -2.27 14.59 -3.80
C PHE A 263 -1.41 14.38 -2.55
N LEU A 264 -2.05 14.06 -1.41
CA LEU A 264 -1.35 13.91 -0.14
C LEU A 264 -0.35 12.75 -0.18
N PHE A 265 -0.68 11.66 -0.87
CA PHE A 265 0.22 10.51 -1.00
C PHE A 265 1.54 10.87 -1.68
N GLN A 266 1.58 11.89 -2.56
CA GLN A 266 2.83 12.33 -3.21
C GLN A 266 3.81 12.97 -2.21
N GLN A 267 3.28 13.47 -1.09
CA GLN A 267 4.06 14.08 -0.01
C GLN A 267 4.36 13.09 1.12
N THR A 268 3.74 11.91 1.12
CA THR A 268 4.00 10.86 2.11
C THR A 268 5.22 10.05 1.66
N PRO A 269 6.34 10.06 2.41
CA PRO A 269 7.49 9.24 2.08
C PRO A 269 7.15 7.75 2.22
N LEU A 270 7.64 6.92 1.29
CA LEU A 270 7.34 5.49 1.24
C LEU A 270 8.63 4.65 1.33
N PHE A 271 8.69 3.72 2.27
CA PHE A 271 9.70 2.65 2.28
C PHE A 271 9.07 1.33 1.82
N LEU A 272 9.75 0.62 0.92
CA LEU A 272 9.38 -0.71 0.47
C LEU A 272 10.60 -1.65 0.57
N GLY A 273 10.45 -2.72 1.33
CA GLY A 273 11.45 -3.78 1.45
C GLY A 273 10.92 -5.11 0.92
N HIS A 274 11.75 -5.86 0.19
CA HIS A 274 11.32 -7.15 -0.40
C HIS A 274 12.43 -8.18 -0.42
N GLY A 275 12.10 -9.42 -0.08
CA GLY A 275 13.01 -10.56 -0.20
C GLY A 275 13.21 -11.01 -1.65
N VAL A 276 14.45 -11.27 -2.06
CA VAL A 276 14.78 -11.68 -3.44
C VAL A 276 14.22 -13.08 -3.75
N GLU A 277 14.18 -13.96 -2.76
CA GLU A 277 13.70 -15.34 -2.82
C GLU A 277 12.23 -15.48 -2.41
N ASP A 278 11.47 -14.38 -2.41
CA ASP A 278 10.05 -14.40 -2.12
C ASP A 278 9.27 -15.15 -3.22
N MET A 279 8.84 -16.37 -2.89
CA MET A 279 8.04 -17.21 -3.79
C MET A 279 6.52 -17.03 -3.61
N THR A 280 6.08 -16.24 -2.62
CA THR A 280 4.65 -15.99 -2.33
C THR A 280 4.17 -14.70 -2.96
N VAL A 281 4.98 -13.67 -2.97
CA VAL A 281 4.79 -12.46 -3.78
C VAL A 281 6.11 -12.23 -4.50
N PRO A 282 6.30 -12.82 -5.70
CA PRO A 282 7.55 -12.71 -6.45
C PRO A 282 8.07 -11.28 -6.51
N ILE A 283 9.37 -11.08 -6.23
CA ILE A 283 10.00 -9.76 -6.13
C ILE A 283 9.73 -8.86 -7.35
N ARG A 284 9.56 -9.45 -8.54
CA ARG A 284 9.13 -8.73 -9.75
C ARG A 284 7.87 -7.89 -9.52
N LEU A 285 6.91 -8.36 -8.72
CA LEU A 285 5.67 -7.62 -8.41
C LEU A 285 5.92 -6.47 -7.43
N GLY A 286 6.91 -6.61 -6.54
CA GLY A 286 7.39 -5.51 -5.70
C GLY A 286 8.06 -4.43 -6.54
N ARG A 287 8.96 -4.81 -7.46
CA ARG A 287 9.58 -3.88 -8.43
C ARG A 287 8.54 -3.16 -9.30
N GLU A 288 7.58 -3.91 -9.86
CA GLU A 288 6.47 -3.34 -10.64
C GLU A 288 5.63 -2.36 -9.79
N ALA A 289 5.45 -2.63 -8.49
CA ALA A 289 4.76 -1.72 -7.59
C ALA A 289 5.57 -0.42 -7.38
N VAL A 290 6.88 -0.51 -7.16
CA VAL A 290 7.79 0.64 -7.04
C VAL A 290 7.71 1.53 -8.28
N ASP A 291 7.92 0.96 -9.47
CA ASP A 291 7.86 1.70 -10.73
C ASP A 291 6.52 2.45 -10.87
N CYS A 292 5.42 1.79 -10.48
CA CYS A 292 4.08 2.34 -10.61
C CYS A 292 3.82 3.49 -9.61
N VAL A 293 4.21 3.34 -8.34
CA VAL A 293 4.00 4.41 -7.34
C VAL A 293 4.95 5.59 -7.52
N GLU A 294 6.16 5.36 -8.06
CA GLU A 294 7.05 6.44 -8.50
C GLU A 294 6.44 7.20 -9.70
N ALA A 295 5.84 6.49 -10.66
CA ALA A 295 5.13 7.13 -11.77
C ALA A 295 3.87 7.88 -11.34
N LEU A 296 3.27 7.55 -10.18
CA LEU A 296 2.22 8.33 -9.52
C LEU A 296 2.77 9.57 -8.77
N GLY A 297 4.09 9.70 -8.63
CA GLY A 297 4.77 10.84 -8.02
C GLY A 297 5.11 10.66 -6.54
N MET A 298 5.17 9.42 -6.03
CA MET A 298 5.64 9.15 -4.66
C MET A 298 7.18 9.12 -4.58
N HIS A 299 7.70 9.50 -3.42
CA HIS A 299 9.12 9.33 -3.10
C HIS A 299 9.36 7.98 -2.41
N VAL A 300 9.99 7.05 -3.12
CA VAL A 300 10.19 5.66 -2.67
C VAL A 300 11.63 5.42 -2.24
N SER A 301 11.81 4.76 -1.10
CA SER A 301 13.04 4.10 -0.69
C SER A 301 12.83 2.59 -0.85
N TRP A 302 13.47 2.00 -1.86
CA TRP A 302 13.34 0.58 -2.21
C TRP A 302 14.61 -0.20 -1.84
N ASN A 303 14.44 -1.24 -1.03
CA ASN A 303 15.53 -2.15 -0.65
C ASN A 303 15.15 -3.60 -0.98
N GLU A 304 16.10 -4.33 -1.57
CA GLU A 304 15.99 -5.77 -1.84
C GLU A 304 16.94 -6.53 -0.92
N TYR A 305 16.47 -7.66 -0.38
CA TYR A 305 17.20 -8.44 0.60
C TYR A 305 17.48 -9.84 0.06
N GLU A 306 18.75 -10.10 -0.27
CA GLU A 306 19.26 -11.40 -0.70
C GLU A 306 19.15 -12.44 0.43
N GLY A 307 18.79 -13.67 0.09
CA GLY A 307 18.53 -14.75 1.03
C GLY A 307 17.22 -14.64 1.83
N LEU A 308 16.39 -13.63 1.57
CA LEU A 308 15.13 -13.41 2.28
C LEU A 308 13.93 -13.87 1.43
N GLY A 309 13.07 -14.68 2.04
CA GLY A 309 11.80 -15.11 1.45
C GLY A 309 10.64 -14.13 1.68
N HIS A 310 9.44 -14.65 1.89
CA HIS A 310 8.22 -13.86 2.11
C HIS A 310 8.09 -13.35 3.57
N TRP A 311 9.07 -12.59 4.04
CA TRP A 311 9.07 -12.05 5.41
C TRP A 311 9.93 -10.78 5.52
N TYR A 312 9.94 -10.14 6.70
CA TYR A 312 10.92 -9.09 7.03
C TYR A 312 12.18 -9.68 7.66
N SER A 313 13.31 -8.99 7.56
CA SER A 313 14.58 -9.38 8.21
C SER A 313 15.03 -8.32 9.22
N GLU A 314 15.98 -8.68 10.08
CA GLU A 314 16.59 -7.73 11.02
C GLU A 314 17.19 -6.52 10.29
N THR A 315 17.91 -6.76 9.19
CA THR A 315 18.47 -5.69 8.34
C THR A 315 17.36 -4.82 7.74
N MET A 316 16.24 -5.42 7.31
CA MET A 316 15.10 -4.68 6.79
C MET A 316 14.45 -3.78 7.85
N LEU A 317 14.32 -4.27 9.08
CA LEU A 317 13.80 -3.45 10.19
C LEU A 317 14.78 -2.33 10.57
N SER A 318 16.09 -2.58 10.52
CA SER A 318 17.12 -1.55 10.73
C SER A 318 17.04 -0.45 9.67
N ASP A 319 16.92 -0.82 8.39
CA ASP A 319 16.76 0.12 7.28
C ASP A 319 15.44 0.90 7.38
N PHE A 320 14.36 0.26 7.83
CA PHE A 320 13.09 0.93 8.11
C PHE A 320 13.27 2.03 9.18
N VAL A 321 13.93 1.72 10.30
CA VAL A 321 14.20 2.73 11.35
C VAL A 321 15.05 3.87 10.80
N LYS A 322 16.10 3.54 10.02
CA LYS A 322 16.96 4.54 9.39
C LYS A 322 16.18 5.44 8.42
N PHE A 323 15.30 4.87 7.61
CA PHE A 323 14.40 5.62 6.74
C PHE A 323 13.54 6.60 7.55
N MET A 324 13.00 6.19 8.69
CA MET A 324 12.22 7.09 9.55
C MET A 324 13.06 8.23 10.13
N GLN A 325 14.31 7.96 10.53
CA GLN A 325 15.26 8.99 10.97
C GLN A 325 15.57 10.02 9.86
N GLU A 326 15.62 9.58 8.60
CA GLU A 326 15.95 10.45 7.46
C GLU A 326 14.75 11.23 6.93
N LYS A 327 13.53 10.69 7.02
CA LYS A 327 12.34 11.25 6.37
C LYS A 327 11.36 11.95 7.30
N THR A 328 11.56 11.85 8.61
CA THR A 328 10.63 12.43 9.60
C THR A 328 11.37 13.17 10.71
N ASP A 329 10.69 14.14 11.32
CA ASP A 329 11.16 14.81 12.54
C ASP A 329 10.77 14.04 13.82
N TRP A 330 10.53 12.72 13.71
CA TRP A 330 10.12 11.90 14.85
C TRP A 330 11.24 11.79 15.87
N GLN A 331 10.86 11.73 17.15
CA GLN A 331 11.81 11.47 18.22
C GLN A 331 12.06 9.97 18.30
N LEU A 332 13.19 9.57 17.71
CA LEU A 332 13.69 8.21 17.63
C LEU A 332 14.90 8.08 18.56
N GLU A 333 15.14 6.90 19.12
CA GLU A 333 16.31 6.63 19.98
C GLU A 333 17.33 5.72 19.32
#